data_AF-Q9TUB9-F1
#
_entry.id   AF-Q9TUB9-F1
#
_cell.length_a   1.000
_cell.length_b   1.000
_cell.length_c   1.000
_cell.angle_alpha   90.00
_cell.angle_beta   90.00
_cell.angle_gamma   90.00
#
_symmetry.space_group_name_H-M   'P 1'
#
loop_
_entity.id
_entity.type
_entity.pdbx_description
1 polymer ?
#
loop_
_entity_poly.entity_id
_entity_poly.type
_entity_poly.pdbx_seq_one_letter_code
_entity_poly.pdbx_strand_id
1 'polypeptide(L)'
;AEEPAHSDSENGEEEEEEEEEAADAGAFNAPVINRFTRRASVCAEAYNPDEEEDDAESRIIHPKTDDQRNRLQEACKDILLFKNLDPEQMSQVLDAMFEKLVKEGEHVIDQGDDGDNFYVIDRGTFDIYVKCDGVGRCVGNY
;
A
#
# COMPACT_ATOMS: atom_id res chain seq x y z
N ALA A 1 14.41 -69.44 18.64
CA ALA A 1 15.30 -68.31 18.34
C ALA A 1 14.40 -67.24 17.74
N GLU A 2 13.60 -66.51 18.51
CA GLU A 2 13.92 -65.68 19.69
C GLU A 2 14.71 -64.40 19.28
N GLU A 3 13.95 -63.42 18.77
CA GLU A 3 13.81 -61.98 19.16
C GLU A 3 14.91 -61.36 20.07
N PRO A 4 15.25 -60.05 19.97
CA PRO A 4 14.32 -58.94 20.29
C PRO A 4 14.36 -57.75 19.31
N ALA A 5 13.24 -57.10 19.02
CA ALA A 5 12.53 -56.11 19.84
C ALA A 5 13.41 -54.89 20.19
N HIS A 6 13.29 -53.82 19.39
CA HIS A 6 13.57 -52.46 19.84
C HIS A 6 12.24 -51.73 19.96
N SER A 7 11.77 -51.71 21.20
CA SER A 7 10.87 -50.70 21.74
C SER A 7 11.61 -49.37 21.83
N ASP A 8 11.05 -48.30 21.27
CA ASP A 8 11.20 -46.99 21.88
C ASP A 8 9.80 -46.37 21.95
N SER A 9 9.29 -46.44 23.16
CA SER A 9 8.07 -45.81 23.65
C SER A 9 8.54 -44.55 24.36
N GLU A 10 8.48 -43.39 23.69
CA GLU A 10 8.48 -42.11 24.40
C GLU A 10 7.11 -41.47 24.25
N ASN A 11 6.38 -41.64 25.34
CA ASN A 11 5.18 -40.95 25.77
C ASN A 11 5.50 -39.45 25.89
N GLY A 12 5.14 -38.67 24.89
CA GLY A 12 5.11 -37.20 24.97
C GLY A 12 3.69 -36.78 25.31
N GLU A 13 3.47 -36.41 26.55
CA GLU A 13 2.20 -35.97 27.12
C GLU A 13 1.69 -34.75 26.35
N GLU A 14 0.48 -34.87 25.78
CA GLU A 14 -0.26 -33.73 25.22
C GLU A 14 -0.75 -32.88 26.39
N GLU A 15 0.03 -31.85 26.76
CA GLU A 15 -0.43 -30.79 27.66
C GLU A 15 -1.42 -29.92 26.88
N GLU A 16 -2.72 -30.19 27.05
CA GLU A 16 -3.79 -29.28 26.69
C GLU A 16 -3.70 -28.04 27.61
N GLU A 17 -2.91 -27.05 27.21
CA GLU A 17 -2.99 -25.70 27.78
C GLU A 17 -4.29 -25.06 27.30
N GLU A 18 -5.33 -25.13 28.14
CA GLU A 18 -6.51 -24.26 28.04
C GLU A 18 -6.06 -22.81 28.27
N GLU A 19 -5.60 -22.11 27.23
CA GLU A 19 -5.44 -20.66 27.27
C GLU A 19 -6.83 -20.01 27.34
N GLU A 20 -7.13 -19.43 28.51
CA GLU A 20 -8.33 -18.63 28.75
C GLU A 20 -8.46 -17.52 27.68
N GLU A 21 -9.54 -17.54 26.90
CA GLU A 21 -9.90 -16.46 25.96
C GLU A 21 -10.17 -15.16 26.74
N ALA A 22 -9.13 -14.39 26.99
CA ALA A 22 -9.24 -12.95 27.19
C ALA A 22 -9.44 -12.31 25.82
N ALA A 23 -10.68 -11.95 25.51
CA ALA A 23 -11.06 -11.23 24.30
C ALA A 23 -10.30 -9.88 24.19
N ASP A 24 -9.12 -9.89 23.58
CA ASP A 24 -8.39 -8.70 23.17
C ASP A 24 -8.98 -8.19 21.85
N ALA A 25 -9.94 -7.28 21.97
CA ALA A 25 -10.49 -6.52 20.86
C ALA A 25 -9.43 -5.53 20.35
N GLY A 26 -8.51 -5.97 19.50
CA GLY A 26 -7.60 -5.06 18.80
C GLY A 26 -6.36 -5.65 18.15
N ALA A 27 -6.00 -6.91 18.40
CA ALA A 27 -4.81 -7.51 17.78
C ALA A 27 -4.98 -7.69 16.25
N PHE A 28 -4.15 -7.00 15.48
CA PHE A 28 -4.04 -7.18 14.03
C PHE A 28 -3.52 -8.60 13.76
N ASN A 29 -4.42 -9.54 13.48
CA ASN A 29 -4.04 -10.90 13.11
C ASN A 29 -3.27 -10.87 11.79
N ALA A 30 -1.95 -11.11 11.84
CA ALA A 30 -1.14 -11.22 10.65
C ALA A 30 -1.73 -12.31 9.73
N PRO A 31 -1.93 -12.04 8.42
CA PRO A 31 -2.56 -12.99 7.54
C PRO A 31 -1.74 -14.29 7.52
N VAL A 32 -2.43 -15.42 7.74
CA VAL A 32 -1.82 -16.75 7.68
C VAL A 32 -1.15 -16.91 6.32
N ILE A 33 0.18 -17.09 6.31
CA ILE A 33 0.98 -17.15 5.09
C ILE A 33 0.60 -18.43 4.34
N ASN A 34 -0.33 -18.32 3.39
CA ASN A 34 -0.74 -19.42 2.55
C ASN A 34 0.35 -19.68 1.48
N ARG A 35 1.28 -20.58 1.78
CA ARG A 35 2.40 -20.94 0.89
C ARG A 35 1.95 -21.51 -0.46
N PHE A 36 0.67 -21.84 -0.62
CA PHE A 36 0.09 -22.42 -1.83
C PHE A 36 -0.57 -21.41 -2.76
N THR A 37 -0.74 -20.14 -2.35
CA THR A 37 -1.25 -19.11 -3.26
C THR A 37 -0.21 -18.82 -4.33
N ARG A 38 -0.61 -18.92 -5.61
CA ARG A 38 0.26 -18.56 -6.73
C ARG A 38 0.53 -17.07 -6.69
N ARG A 39 1.81 -16.70 -6.77
CA ARG A 39 2.23 -15.31 -6.92
C ARG A 39 1.87 -14.84 -8.33
N ALA A 40 1.15 -13.74 -8.43
CA ALA A 40 0.91 -13.09 -9.72
C ALA A 40 2.17 -12.33 -10.18
N SER A 41 2.35 -12.22 -11.49
CA SER A 41 3.33 -11.31 -12.07
C SER A 41 2.83 -9.88 -12.03
N VAL A 42 3.76 -8.92 -11.93
CA VAL A 42 3.49 -7.48 -12.03
C VAL A 42 4.39 -6.87 -13.10
N CYS A 43 3.88 -5.91 -13.85
CA CYS A 43 4.59 -5.22 -14.92
C CYS A 43 4.16 -3.74 -14.96
N ALA A 44 5.11 -2.86 -15.28
CA ALA A 44 4.86 -1.46 -15.61
C ALA A 44 5.07 -1.25 -17.11
N GLU A 45 4.75 -0.06 -17.60
CA GLU A 45 4.98 0.32 -19.00
C GLU A 45 6.47 0.32 -19.35
N ALA A 46 6.79 0.02 -20.61
CA ALA A 46 8.17 0.01 -21.10
C ALA A 46 8.61 1.45 -21.40
N TYR A 47 9.80 1.82 -20.91
CA TYR A 47 10.42 3.12 -21.15
C TYR A 47 11.85 2.93 -21.64
N ASN A 48 12.21 3.53 -22.78
CA ASN A 48 13.56 3.50 -23.34
C ASN A 48 14.24 4.86 -23.15
N PRO A 49 15.23 5.01 -22.26
CA PRO A 49 15.87 6.29 -21.99
C PRO A 49 16.77 6.79 -23.14
N ASP A 50 17.15 5.91 -24.07
CA ASP A 50 18.03 6.22 -25.21
C ASP A 50 17.24 6.60 -26.48
N GLU A 51 15.91 6.49 -26.45
CA GLU A 51 15.07 7.03 -27.51
C GLU A 51 15.12 8.56 -27.45
N GLU A 52 15.90 9.15 -28.36
CA GLU A 52 15.85 10.58 -28.68
C GLU A 52 14.48 10.88 -29.30
N GLU A 53 13.42 10.96 -28.49
CA GLU A 53 12.21 11.65 -28.92
C GLU A 53 12.60 13.11 -29.13
N ASP A 54 12.49 13.57 -30.38
CA ASP A 54 12.81 14.92 -30.90
C ASP A 54 11.93 16.05 -30.28
N ASP A 55 11.34 15.79 -29.13
CA ASP A 55 10.55 16.70 -28.31
C ASP A 55 10.66 16.17 -26.88
N ALA A 56 11.70 16.57 -26.15
CA ALA A 56 11.73 16.41 -24.70
C ALA A 56 10.40 16.97 -24.18
N GLU A 57 9.45 16.08 -23.85
CA GLU A 57 8.15 16.43 -23.31
C GLU A 57 8.38 17.53 -22.27
N SER A 58 8.02 18.75 -22.63
CA SER A 58 8.44 19.93 -21.90
C SER A 58 8.13 19.70 -20.43
N ARG A 59 9.18 19.64 -19.59
CA ARG A 59 9.08 19.30 -18.15
C ARG A 59 7.75 19.82 -17.60
N ILE A 60 6.87 18.89 -17.21
CA ILE A 60 5.53 19.24 -16.77
C ILE A 60 5.68 20.01 -15.45
N ILE A 61 5.33 21.30 -15.46
CA ILE A 61 5.37 22.16 -14.28
C ILE A 61 3.96 22.69 -14.04
N HIS A 62 3.32 22.17 -13.00
CA HIS A 62 2.09 22.75 -12.47
C HIS A 62 2.44 23.74 -11.36
N PRO A 63 2.08 25.03 -11.50
CA PRO A 63 2.43 26.05 -10.52
C PRO A 63 1.75 25.78 -9.18
N LYS A 64 2.51 25.90 -8.08
CA LYS A 64 2.05 25.67 -6.70
C LYS A 64 2.55 26.81 -5.84
N THR A 65 1.79 27.14 -4.79
CA THR A 65 2.26 28.08 -3.77
C THR A 65 3.37 27.44 -2.93
N ASP A 66 4.25 28.25 -2.34
CA ASP A 66 5.31 27.75 -1.45
C ASP A 66 4.74 26.92 -0.28
N ASP A 67 3.61 27.36 0.28
CA ASP A 67 2.92 26.63 1.35
C ASP A 67 2.38 25.27 0.89
N GLN A 68 1.79 25.19 -0.31
CA GLN A 68 1.35 23.91 -0.89
C GLN A 68 2.54 22.99 -1.15
N ARG A 69 3.64 23.53 -1.69
CA ARG A 69 4.85 22.76 -1.97
C ARG A 69 5.46 22.18 -0.70
N ASN A 70 5.51 22.96 0.38
CA ASN A 70 6.00 22.50 1.67
C ASN A 70 5.11 21.38 2.26
N ARG A 71 3.78 21.51 2.19
CA ARG A 71 2.86 20.45 2.64
C ARG A 71 3.02 19.16 1.84
N LEU A 72 3.13 19.25 0.52
CA LEU A 72 3.34 18.08 -0.34
C LEU A 72 4.70 17.42 -0.04
N GLN A 73 5.75 18.20 0.13
CA GLN A 73 7.07 17.68 0.46
C GLN A 73 7.07 16.92 1.80
N GLU A 74 6.40 17.48 2.81
CA GLU A 74 6.26 16.85 4.12
C GLU A 74 5.41 15.58 4.06
N ALA A 75 4.33 15.56 3.27
CA ALA A 75 3.48 14.38 3.09
C ALA A 75 4.19 13.26 2.31
N CYS A 76 5.05 13.60 1.35
CA CYS A 76 5.73 12.63 0.50
C CYS A 76 7.00 12.04 1.12
N LYS A 77 7.61 12.68 2.13
CA LYS A 77 8.93 12.27 2.66
C LYS A 77 8.97 10.84 3.20
N ASP A 78 7.87 10.38 3.80
CA ASP A 78 7.79 9.07 4.47
C ASP A 78 7.33 7.95 3.51
N ILE A 79 7.00 8.30 2.27
CA ILE A 79 6.53 7.35 1.26
C ILE A 79 7.73 6.62 0.64
N LEU A 80 7.65 5.28 0.59
CA LEU A 80 8.74 4.40 0.12
C LEU A 80 9.31 4.80 -1.25
N LEU A 81 8.45 5.23 -2.18
CA LEU A 81 8.84 5.61 -3.53
C LEU A 81 9.66 6.92 -3.55
N PHE A 82 9.41 7.82 -2.60
CA PHE A 82 9.99 9.17 -2.60
C PHE A 82 11.13 9.35 -1.58
N LYS A 83 11.23 8.48 -0.57
CA LYS A 83 12.23 8.59 0.51
C LYS A 83 13.69 8.56 0.04
N ASN A 84 13.95 7.99 -1.13
CA ASN A 84 15.29 7.80 -1.69
C ASN A 84 15.59 8.76 -2.85
N LEU A 85 14.65 9.65 -3.19
CA LEU A 85 14.88 10.66 -4.23
C LEU A 85 15.80 11.76 -3.70
N ASP A 86 16.67 12.25 -4.58
CA ASP A 86 17.42 13.46 -4.27
C ASP A 86 16.50 14.71 -4.29
N PRO A 87 16.93 15.85 -3.73
CA PRO A 87 16.11 17.05 -3.68
C PRO A 87 15.67 17.58 -5.05
N GLU A 88 16.45 17.33 -6.11
CA GLU A 88 16.13 17.78 -7.47
C GLU A 88 15.03 16.90 -8.08
N GLN A 89 15.17 15.58 -7.97
CA GLN A 89 14.16 14.59 -8.38
C GLN A 89 12.85 14.80 -7.60
N MET A 90 12.93 15.02 -6.29
CA MET A 90 11.75 15.36 -5.48
C MET A 90 11.08 16.64 -6.01
N SER A 91 11.86 17.67 -6.33
CA SER A 91 11.29 18.89 -6.93
C SER A 91 10.62 18.60 -8.27
N GLN A 92 11.22 17.78 -9.14
CA GLN A 92 10.65 17.40 -10.44
C GLN A 92 9.32 16.65 -10.26
N VAL A 93 9.25 15.70 -9.33
CA VAL A 93 8.01 14.98 -9.00
C VAL A 93 6.95 15.96 -8.49
N LEU A 94 7.31 16.83 -7.55
CA LEU A 94 6.39 17.84 -7.03
C LEU A 94 5.90 18.79 -8.11
N ASP A 95 6.74 19.17 -9.08
CA ASP A 95 6.35 20.02 -10.21
C ASP A 95 5.33 19.31 -11.12
N ALA A 96 5.54 18.02 -11.37
CA ALA A 96 4.68 17.18 -12.22
C ALA A 96 3.31 16.84 -11.58
N MET A 97 3.17 16.90 -10.25
CA MET A 97 1.85 16.72 -9.61
C MET A 97 0.88 17.83 -10.02
N PHE A 98 -0.35 17.48 -10.37
CA PHE A 98 -1.41 18.45 -10.71
C PHE A 98 -2.52 18.49 -9.65
N GLU A 99 -3.21 19.62 -9.56
CA GLU A 99 -4.32 19.80 -8.63
C GLU A 99 -5.60 19.17 -9.19
N LYS A 100 -6.28 18.36 -8.36
CA LYS A 100 -7.61 17.80 -8.66
C LYS A 100 -8.60 18.36 -7.64
N LEU A 101 -9.49 19.24 -8.10
CA LEU A 101 -10.60 19.74 -7.28
C LEU A 101 -11.74 18.73 -7.31
N VAL A 102 -12.27 18.42 -6.13
CA VAL A 102 -13.37 17.47 -5.93
C VAL A 102 -14.46 18.13 -5.08
N LYS A 103 -15.71 17.79 -5.36
CA LYS A 103 -16.87 18.30 -4.61
C LYS A 103 -17.29 17.31 -3.54
N GLU A 104 -18.07 17.79 -2.57
CA GLU A 104 -18.69 16.93 -1.57
C GLU A 104 -19.57 15.86 -2.24
N GLY A 105 -19.40 14.61 -1.82
CA GLY A 105 -20.08 13.45 -2.39
C GLY A 105 -19.47 12.92 -3.69
N GLU A 106 -18.40 13.53 -4.21
CA GLU A 106 -17.67 13.02 -5.37
C GLU A 106 -16.68 11.92 -4.94
N HIS A 107 -16.64 10.83 -5.72
CA HIS A 107 -15.67 9.77 -5.51
C HIS A 107 -14.34 10.16 -6.17
N VAL A 108 -13.26 10.24 -5.38
CA VAL A 108 -11.93 10.56 -5.90
C VAL A 108 -11.39 9.40 -6.73
N ILE A 109 -11.56 8.18 -6.23
CA ILE A 109 -11.19 6.90 -6.83
C ILE A 109 -12.23 5.84 -6.43
N ASP A 110 -12.46 4.85 -7.30
CA ASP A 110 -13.37 3.74 -7.05
C ASP A 110 -12.62 2.41 -6.92
N GLN A 111 -13.08 1.54 -6.01
CA GLN A 111 -12.43 0.25 -5.79
C GLN A 111 -12.65 -0.68 -6.99
N GLY A 112 -11.54 -1.13 -7.58
CA GLY A 112 -11.53 -2.02 -8.74
C GLY A 112 -11.18 -1.32 -10.05
N ASP A 113 -11.08 0.01 -10.04
CA ASP A 113 -10.58 0.78 -11.17
C ASP A 113 -9.05 0.67 -11.28
N ASP A 114 -8.56 0.88 -12.50
CA ASP A 114 -7.13 0.95 -12.80
C ASP A 114 -6.50 2.16 -12.09
N GLY A 115 -5.39 1.92 -11.39
CA GLY A 115 -4.76 2.87 -10.48
C GLY A 115 -3.46 3.42 -11.01
N ASP A 116 -3.53 4.38 -11.93
CA ASP A 116 -2.33 4.99 -12.56
C ASP A 116 -1.88 6.28 -11.88
N ASN A 117 -2.66 6.79 -10.92
CA ASN A 117 -2.43 8.08 -10.28
C ASN A 117 -2.13 7.93 -8.79
N PHE A 118 -1.25 8.80 -8.29
CA PHE A 118 -0.97 8.96 -6.86
C PHE A 118 -1.54 10.29 -6.36
N TYR A 119 -2.28 10.27 -5.25
CA TYR A 119 -2.98 11.43 -4.70
C TYR A 119 -2.47 11.81 -3.31
N VAL A 120 -2.44 13.11 -3.04
CA VAL A 120 -2.19 13.69 -1.71
C VAL A 120 -3.32 14.65 -1.39
N ILE A 121 -3.88 14.53 -0.19
CA ILE A 121 -4.95 15.42 0.27
C ILE A 121 -4.32 16.75 0.69
N ASP A 122 -4.62 17.84 -0.02
CA ASP A 122 -4.23 19.20 0.40
C ASP A 122 -5.24 19.78 1.40
N ARG A 123 -6.55 19.61 1.12
CA ARG A 123 -7.66 20.16 1.90
C ARG A 123 -8.92 19.30 1.75
N GLY A 124 -9.81 19.40 2.73
CA GLY A 124 -11.09 18.68 2.75
C GLY A 124 -11.04 17.46 3.65
N THR A 125 -12.20 16.82 3.80
CA THR A 125 -12.37 15.58 4.58
C THR A 125 -12.90 14.49 3.67
N PHE A 126 -12.38 13.28 3.82
CA PHE A 126 -12.68 12.16 2.94
C PHE A 126 -12.93 10.90 3.73
N ASP A 127 -14.02 10.19 3.40
CA ASP A 127 -14.31 8.88 3.96
C ASP A 127 -13.72 7.78 3.07
N ILE A 128 -13.15 6.76 3.70
CA ILE A 128 -12.51 5.62 3.03
C ILE A 128 -13.41 4.41 3.20
N TYR A 129 -13.87 3.85 2.08
CA TYR A 129 -14.70 2.66 2.06
C TYR A 129 -13.97 1.48 1.40
N VAL A 130 -14.06 0.31 2.02
CA VAL A 130 -13.54 -0.94 1.45
C VAL A 130 -14.68 -1.94 1.33
N LYS A 131 -14.87 -2.48 0.12
CA LYS A 131 -15.83 -3.53 -0.18
C LYS A 131 -15.18 -4.89 0.09
N CYS A 132 -15.66 -5.55 1.15
CA CYS A 132 -15.33 -6.94 1.48
C CYS A 132 -16.59 -7.78 1.33
N ASP A 133 -16.51 -8.88 0.58
CA ASP A 133 -17.63 -9.83 0.37
C ASP A 133 -18.93 -9.19 -0.11
N GLY A 134 -18.82 -8.15 -0.94
CA GLY A 134 -19.98 -7.42 -1.47
C GLY A 134 -20.51 -6.30 -0.57
N VAL A 135 -20.01 -6.16 0.66
CA VAL A 135 -20.44 -5.14 1.63
C VAL A 135 -19.38 -4.04 1.75
N GLY A 136 -19.75 -2.80 1.46
CA GLY A 136 -18.90 -1.62 1.70
C GLY A 136 -18.87 -1.27 3.19
N ARG A 137 -17.67 -1.20 3.77
CA ARG A 137 -17.46 -0.77 5.16
C ARG A 137 -16.60 0.49 5.17
N CYS A 138 -16.98 1.48 5.97
CA CYS A 138 -16.10 2.62 6.25
C CYS A 138 -14.95 2.13 7.13
N VAL A 139 -13.71 2.30 6.66
CA VAL A 139 -12.50 1.84 7.33
C VAL A 139 -11.70 2.99 7.94
N GLY A 140 -12.08 4.24 7.65
CA GLY A 140 -11.45 5.42 8.20
C GLY A 140 -11.93 6.69 7.50
N ASN A 141 -11.53 7.82 8.07
CA ASN A 141 -11.72 9.13 7.51
C ASN A 141 -10.42 9.93 7.63
N TYR A 142 -10.25 10.90 6.74
CA TYR A 142 -9.25 11.95 6.84
C TYR A 142 -9.93 13.27 7.16
#